data_AF-F6QWZ9-F1
#
_entry.id   AF-F6QWZ9-F1
#
_cell.length_a   1.000
_cell.length_b   1.000
_cell.length_c   1.000
_cell.angle_alpha   90.00
_cell.angle_beta   90.00
_cell.angle_gamma   90.00
#
_symmetry.space_group_name_H-M   'P 1'
#
loop_
_entity.id
_entity.type
_entity.pdbx_description
1 polymer ?
#
loop_
_entity_poly.entity_id
_entity_poly.type
_entity_poly.pdbx_seq_one_letter_code
_entity_poly.pdbx_strand_id
1 'polypeptide(L)'
;KPLILYWGTSYDDAGLGAECSVTYDQSRLPEADAVLFHFTKIGKNDIPWRHYRDKHQIFVWWCAEAPANFGREALLEFDGGFFNWTWTYMRSADAHRTYGFRKAALDFVTKGNQTVNDIISHKKKMALWGVSHCGGSIGANKRMEYYKALVAAGLEVTAYGGCFPGSENIPRPFPMLFEPKWKEHKFYFAFENAIHCRDYITEKFWDNALKNDMVPVVWGPTKEDVLSVAPLDSFIHTDDFDSPAKLAEYLQFLDKNDDEYRKYFRWREDETMTDEKMIRMTQEKYPNITVEGTPINLCKRLIENQETKIIDSLNAQFILSEQDKCL
;
A
#
# COMPACT_ATOMS: atom_id res chain seq x y z
N LYS A 1 -2.37 -20.43 20.86
CA LYS A 1 -2.29 -19.41 19.78
C LYS A 1 -2.70 -20.11 18.50
N PRO A 2 -3.59 -19.53 17.67
CA PRO A 2 -3.90 -20.13 16.38
C PRO A 2 -2.62 -20.36 15.57
N LEU A 3 -2.53 -21.52 14.92
CA LEU A 3 -1.42 -21.88 14.03
C LEU A 3 -1.79 -21.52 12.59
N ILE A 4 -0.95 -20.69 11.96
CA ILE A 4 -1.07 -20.29 10.57
C ILE A 4 0.03 -20.99 9.78
N LEU A 5 -0.36 -21.78 8.79
CA LEU A 5 0.54 -22.41 7.83
C LEU A 5 0.65 -21.56 6.56
N TYR A 6 1.86 -21.16 6.17
CA TYR A 6 2.09 -20.57 4.85
C TYR A 6 2.30 -21.66 3.81
N TRP A 7 1.42 -21.66 2.81
CA TRP A 7 1.58 -22.46 1.60
C TRP A 7 2.37 -21.66 0.56
N GLY A 8 3.70 -21.70 0.68
CA GLY A 8 4.61 -21.01 -0.22
C GLY A 8 5.69 -20.18 0.47
N THR A 9 6.30 -19.26 -0.28
CA THR A 9 7.26 -18.29 0.25
C THR A 9 6.52 -17.08 0.84
N SER A 10 6.85 -16.68 2.06
CA SER A 10 6.45 -15.37 2.56
C SER A 10 7.38 -14.30 1.99
N TYR A 11 6.91 -13.56 0.99
CA TYR A 11 7.38 -12.18 0.84
C TYR A 11 6.58 -11.32 1.80
N ASP A 12 7.17 -11.04 2.96
CA ASP A 12 6.70 -10.06 3.95
C ASP A 12 5.48 -10.48 4.81
N ASP A 13 5.74 -10.81 6.09
CA ASP A 13 4.73 -11.11 7.12
C ASP A 13 4.13 -9.83 7.76
N ALA A 14 4.46 -8.64 7.25
CA ALA A 14 3.92 -7.39 7.75
C ALA A 14 2.38 -7.41 7.75
N GLY A 15 1.82 -7.08 8.92
CA GLY A 15 0.37 -7.00 9.09
C GLY A 15 -0.34 -8.32 9.43
N LEU A 16 0.37 -9.41 9.75
CA LEU A 16 -0.27 -10.66 10.20
C LEU A 16 -0.81 -10.57 11.64
N GLY A 17 -0.06 -9.95 12.56
CA GLY A 17 -0.32 -9.92 14.01
C GLY A 17 0.56 -10.91 14.80
N ALA A 18 0.91 -10.58 16.05
CA ALA A 18 1.88 -11.32 16.88
C ALA A 18 1.24 -12.40 17.78
N GLU A 19 -0.08 -12.45 17.80
CA GLU A 19 -0.90 -13.31 18.65
C GLU A 19 -1.04 -14.73 18.07
N CYS A 20 -0.61 -14.95 16.83
CA CYS A 20 -0.64 -16.23 16.13
C CYS A 20 0.76 -16.83 16.01
N SER A 21 0.81 -18.15 15.87
CA SER A 21 2.03 -18.88 15.56
C SER A 21 2.10 -19.14 14.07
N VAL A 22 3.26 -18.92 13.45
CA VAL A 22 3.47 -19.13 12.02
C VAL A 22 4.35 -20.35 11.78
N THR A 23 4.01 -21.15 10.77
CA THR A 23 4.87 -22.24 10.30
C THR A 23 4.88 -22.29 8.77
N TYR A 24 6.00 -22.77 8.24
CA TYR A 24 6.21 -23.06 6.81
C TYR A 24 6.34 -24.57 6.57
N ASP A 25 6.25 -25.37 7.64
CA ASP A 25 6.31 -26.82 7.59
C ASP A 25 4.96 -27.37 7.14
N GLN A 26 4.88 -27.73 5.86
CA GLN A 26 3.68 -28.26 5.23
C GLN A 26 3.18 -29.56 5.88
N SER A 27 4.02 -30.32 6.59
CA SER A 27 3.58 -31.52 7.30
C SER A 27 2.65 -31.22 8.47
N ARG A 28 2.67 -29.99 8.97
CA ARG A 28 1.80 -29.50 10.05
C ARG A 28 0.44 -29.01 9.57
N LEU A 29 0.10 -29.24 8.29
CA LEU A 29 -1.22 -28.95 7.75
C LEU A 29 -2.37 -29.44 8.63
N PRO A 30 -2.37 -30.67 9.20
CA PRO A 30 -3.48 -31.13 10.05
C PRO A 30 -3.64 -30.37 11.37
N GLU A 31 -2.63 -29.60 11.80
CA GLU A 31 -2.65 -28.79 13.02
C GLU A 31 -3.04 -27.33 12.76
N ALA A 32 -3.06 -26.90 11.49
CA ALA A 32 -3.19 -25.50 11.13
C ALA A 32 -4.65 -25.04 11.20
N ASP A 33 -4.92 -24.00 12.00
CA ASP A 33 -6.21 -23.32 12.06
C ASP A 33 -6.49 -22.53 10.78
N ALA A 34 -5.44 -21.96 10.17
CA ALA A 34 -5.54 -21.30 8.88
C ALA A 34 -4.36 -21.65 7.95
N VAL A 35 -4.63 -21.70 6.66
CA VAL A 35 -3.63 -22.00 5.61
C VAL A 35 -3.62 -20.85 4.61
N LEU A 36 -2.48 -20.17 4.46
CA LEU A 36 -2.33 -19.01 3.59
C LEU A 36 -1.72 -19.41 2.26
N PHE A 37 -2.47 -19.23 1.20
CA PHE A 37 -2.00 -19.53 -0.15
C PHE A 37 -1.54 -18.25 -0.82
N HIS A 38 -0.22 -18.11 -0.96
CA HIS A 38 0.36 -16.98 -1.67
C HIS A 38 0.08 -17.08 -3.17
N PHE A 39 -0.22 -15.94 -3.81
CA PHE A 39 -0.53 -15.90 -5.24
C PHE A 39 0.55 -16.51 -6.15
N THR A 40 1.82 -16.57 -5.73
CA THR A 40 2.89 -17.20 -6.53
C THR A 40 2.98 -18.72 -6.40
N LYS A 41 2.14 -19.34 -5.56
CA LYS A 41 2.21 -20.77 -5.19
C LYS A 41 0.85 -21.48 -5.27
N ILE A 42 0.00 -21.02 -6.20
CA ILE A 42 -1.31 -21.59 -6.47
C ILE A 42 -1.38 -22.33 -7.82
N GLY A 43 -0.26 -22.83 -8.35
CA GLY A 43 -0.28 -23.62 -9.58
C GLY A 43 -0.80 -25.04 -9.39
N LYS A 44 -1.20 -25.70 -10.49
CA LYS A 44 -1.63 -27.11 -10.50
C LYS A 44 -0.68 -28.08 -9.80
N ASN A 45 0.62 -27.81 -9.88
CA ASN A 45 1.66 -28.65 -9.29
C ASN A 45 2.04 -28.22 -7.87
N ASP A 46 1.53 -27.07 -7.40
CA ASP A 46 1.87 -26.52 -6.08
C ASP A 46 0.91 -27.01 -4.98
N ILE A 47 -0.33 -27.36 -5.33
CA ILE A 47 -1.37 -27.82 -4.39
C ILE A 47 -1.91 -29.18 -4.85
N PRO A 48 -1.45 -30.30 -4.28
CA PRO A 48 -1.84 -31.64 -4.74
C PRO A 48 -3.26 -32.05 -4.34
N TRP A 49 -3.93 -31.31 -3.44
CA TRP A 49 -5.31 -31.54 -3.02
C TRP A 49 -6.17 -30.30 -3.27
N ARG A 50 -7.14 -30.39 -4.18
CA ARG A 50 -7.97 -29.22 -4.56
C ARG A 50 -9.29 -29.10 -3.81
N HIS A 51 -9.69 -30.13 -3.07
CA HIS A 51 -11.02 -30.20 -2.46
C HIS A 51 -11.03 -30.78 -1.05
N TYR A 52 -9.87 -31.10 -0.47
CA TYR A 52 -9.77 -31.64 0.88
C TYR A 52 -9.26 -30.58 1.85
N ARG A 53 -10.07 -30.25 2.85
CA ARG A 53 -9.69 -29.50 4.05
C ARG A 53 -10.45 -30.04 5.24
N ASP A 54 -9.84 -30.04 6.42
CA ASP A 54 -10.58 -30.37 7.62
C ASP A 54 -11.56 -29.22 7.94
N LYS A 55 -12.73 -29.54 8.51
CA LYS A 55 -13.83 -28.58 8.73
C LYS A 55 -13.45 -27.37 9.59
N HIS A 56 -12.40 -27.49 10.41
CA HIS A 56 -11.92 -26.44 11.29
C HIS A 56 -10.93 -25.49 10.60
N GLN A 57 -10.38 -25.86 9.43
CA GLN A 57 -9.36 -25.08 8.76
C GLN A 57 -9.97 -23.97 7.92
N ILE A 58 -9.34 -22.80 7.97
CA ILE A 58 -9.69 -21.65 7.14
C ILE A 58 -8.62 -21.52 6.06
N PHE A 59 -9.01 -21.75 4.81
CA PHE A 59 -8.13 -21.57 3.66
C PHE A 59 -8.22 -20.11 3.21
N VAL A 60 -7.10 -19.41 3.22
CA VAL A 60 -7.03 -17.96 3.00
C VAL A 60 -6.26 -17.67 1.73
N TRP A 61 -6.86 -16.89 0.83
CA TRP A 61 -6.17 -16.33 -0.32
C TRP A 61 -5.30 -15.16 0.12
N TRP A 62 -4.00 -15.22 -0.17
CA TRP A 62 -3.06 -14.18 0.20
C TRP A 62 -2.43 -13.52 -1.03
N CYS A 63 -2.74 -12.23 -1.22
CA CYS A 63 -2.19 -11.41 -2.30
C CYS A 63 -2.06 -9.94 -1.89
N ALA A 64 -0.85 -9.41 -1.98
CA ALA A 64 -0.58 -7.98 -1.75
C ALA A 64 -0.50 -7.17 -3.05
N GLU A 65 -0.49 -7.83 -4.21
CA GLU A 65 -0.37 -7.18 -5.52
C GLU A 65 -1.73 -6.84 -6.13
N ALA A 66 -1.77 -5.78 -6.94
CA ALA A 66 -2.97 -5.41 -7.69
C ALA A 66 -3.37 -6.50 -8.70
N PRO A 67 -4.68 -6.73 -8.95
CA PRO A 67 -5.17 -7.63 -9.99
C PRO A 67 -4.53 -7.43 -11.37
N ALA A 68 -4.15 -6.19 -11.71
CA ALA A 68 -3.50 -5.85 -12.96
C ALA A 68 -2.09 -6.48 -13.13
N ASN A 69 -1.45 -6.90 -12.03
CA ASN A 69 -0.06 -7.38 -12.02
C ASN A 69 0.08 -8.91 -12.12
N PHE A 70 -1.01 -9.68 -12.13
CA PHE A 70 -0.92 -11.13 -12.23
C PHE A 70 -2.03 -11.75 -13.10
N GLY A 71 -1.72 -12.91 -13.69
CA GLY A 71 -2.55 -13.57 -14.70
C GLY A 71 -3.89 -14.07 -14.15
N ARG A 72 -4.94 -13.96 -14.95
CA ARG A 72 -6.34 -14.20 -14.55
C ARG A 72 -6.74 -15.68 -14.50
N GLU A 73 -5.99 -16.55 -15.16
CA GLU A 73 -6.41 -17.95 -15.39
C GLU A 73 -6.12 -18.89 -14.21
N ALA A 74 -5.07 -18.62 -13.42
CA ALA A 74 -4.65 -19.53 -12.35
C ALA A 74 -5.68 -19.66 -11.22
N LEU A 75 -6.50 -18.63 -10.99
CA LEU A 75 -7.52 -18.63 -9.93
C LEU A 75 -8.76 -19.45 -10.28
N LEU A 76 -9.09 -19.57 -11.57
CA LEU A 76 -10.25 -20.34 -12.04
C LEU A 76 -10.17 -21.81 -11.62
N GLU A 77 -8.97 -22.34 -11.41
CA GLU A 77 -8.77 -23.72 -10.96
C GLU A 77 -9.24 -23.99 -9.52
N PHE A 78 -9.50 -22.95 -8.74
CA PHE A 78 -9.93 -23.02 -7.34
C PHE A 78 -11.36 -22.52 -7.12
N ASP A 79 -12.07 -22.23 -8.22
CA ASP A 79 -13.51 -21.96 -8.18
C ASP A 79 -14.27 -23.21 -7.69
N GLY A 80 -15.43 -23.00 -7.06
CA GLY A 80 -16.19 -24.07 -6.42
C GLY A 80 -15.83 -24.30 -4.95
N GLY A 81 -15.26 -23.31 -4.29
CA GLY A 81 -15.26 -23.23 -2.83
C GLY A 81 -13.99 -23.62 -2.09
N PHE A 82 -12.82 -23.54 -2.74
CA PHE A 82 -11.54 -23.86 -2.12
C PHE A 82 -11.18 -22.89 -0.97
N PHE A 83 -11.46 -21.60 -1.16
CA PHE A 83 -11.11 -20.56 -0.21
C PHE A 83 -12.27 -20.21 0.72
N ASN A 84 -11.93 -19.91 1.97
CA ASN A 84 -12.86 -19.35 2.95
C ASN A 84 -12.74 -17.83 2.98
N TRP A 85 -11.52 -17.33 3.07
CA TRP A 85 -11.24 -15.91 3.33
C TRP A 85 -10.25 -15.34 2.33
N THR A 86 -10.24 -14.02 2.21
CA THR A 86 -9.20 -13.25 1.53
C THR A 86 -8.38 -12.42 2.51
N TRP A 87 -7.07 -12.40 2.33
CA TRP A 87 -6.13 -11.53 3.01
C TRP A 87 -5.36 -10.72 1.96
N THR A 88 -5.91 -9.55 1.63
CA THR A 88 -5.42 -8.69 0.54
C THR A 88 -5.38 -7.22 0.96
N TYR A 89 -4.82 -6.36 0.13
CA TYR A 89 -4.81 -4.91 0.38
C TYR A 89 -6.21 -4.28 0.29
N MET A 90 -7.18 -4.93 -0.36
CA MET A 90 -8.55 -4.43 -0.46
C MET A 90 -9.21 -4.39 0.92
N ARG A 91 -9.93 -3.30 1.22
CA ARG A 91 -10.67 -3.15 2.48
C ARG A 91 -11.86 -4.09 2.59
N SER A 92 -12.39 -4.55 1.46
CA SER A 92 -13.47 -5.55 1.41
C SER A 92 -13.01 -6.98 1.72
N ALA A 93 -11.71 -7.21 1.94
CA ALA A 93 -11.20 -8.52 2.30
C ALA A 93 -11.63 -8.93 3.72
N ASP A 94 -11.71 -10.24 3.98
CA ASP A 94 -12.01 -10.77 5.33
C ASP A 94 -11.00 -10.33 6.39
N ALA A 95 -9.74 -10.17 5.99
CA ALA A 95 -8.71 -9.51 6.76
C ALA A 95 -7.91 -8.58 5.85
N HIS A 96 -7.50 -7.43 6.38
CA HIS A 96 -6.76 -6.45 5.60
C HIS A 96 -5.26 -6.71 5.70
N ARG A 97 -4.62 -7.00 4.55
CA ARG A 97 -3.15 -6.98 4.39
C ARG A 97 -2.71 -5.55 4.14
N THR A 98 -2.44 -4.82 5.21
CA THR A 98 -2.07 -3.40 5.13
C THR A 98 -0.57 -3.22 4.84
N TYR A 99 -0.24 -2.28 3.95
CA TYR A 99 1.12 -1.73 3.82
C TYR A 99 1.42 -0.64 4.86
N GLY A 100 0.37 -0.09 5.48
CA GLY A 100 0.43 0.98 6.45
C GLY A 100 -0.97 1.57 6.69
N PHE A 101 -1.13 2.25 7.83
CA PHE A 101 -2.38 2.92 8.20
C PHE A 101 -2.09 4.16 9.04
N ARG A 102 -3.05 5.09 9.05
CA ARG A 102 -2.90 6.42 9.65
C ARG A 102 -2.37 6.40 11.08
N LYS A 103 -2.98 5.57 11.95
CA LYS A 103 -2.52 5.44 13.34
C LYS A 103 -1.07 4.97 13.43
N ALA A 104 -0.65 3.97 12.67
CA ALA A 104 0.75 3.52 12.67
C ALA A 104 1.72 4.59 12.16
N ALA A 105 1.33 5.35 11.14
CA ALA A 105 2.14 6.49 10.69
C ALA A 105 2.24 7.57 11.78
N LEU A 106 1.12 7.88 12.43
CA LEU A 106 1.04 8.86 13.52
C LEU A 106 1.86 8.48 14.75
N ASP A 107 1.84 7.19 15.13
CA ASP A 107 2.61 6.67 16.25
C ASP A 107 4.12 6.60 15.94
N PHE A 108 4.47 6.45 14.66
CA PHE A 108 5.86 6.34 14.22
C PHE A 108 6.57 7.69 14.16
N VAL A 109 5.90 8.73 13.71
CA VAL A 109 6.53 10.04 13.47
C VAL A 109 6.60 10.89 14.74
N THR A 110 7.68 11.67 14.87
CA THR A 110 7.76 12.72 15.89
C THR A 110 6.80 13.86 15.53
N LYS A 111 6.13 14.42 16.55
CA LYS A 111 5.17 15.52 16.44
C LYS A 111 5.69 16.78 17.14
N GLY A 112 5.10 17.93 16.81
CA GLY A 112 5.37 19.23 17.40
C GLY A 112 5.85 20.25 16.38
N ASN A 113 5.52 21.52 16.63
CA ASN A 113 5.88 22.63 15.73
C ASN A 113 7.39 22.72 15.44
N GLN A 114 8.23 22.47 16.45
CA GLN A 114 9.68 22.47 16.27
C GLN A 114 10.14 21.31 15.37
N THR A 115 9.53 20.13 15.50
CA THR A 115 9.83 19.00 14.62
C THR A 115 9.52 19.36 13.16
N VAL A 116 8.40 20.03 12.90
CA VAL A 116 8.06 20.50 11.54
C VAL A 116 9.04 21.57 11.04
N ASN A 117 9.50 22.48 11.90
CA ASN A 117 10.56 23.45 11.54
C ASN A 117 11.85 22.73 11.11
N ASP A 118 12.28 21.75 11.92
CA ASP A 118 13.50 21.00 11.67
C ASP A 118 13.40 20.22 10.34
N ILE A 119 12.24 19.60 10.08
CA ILE A 119 11.96 18.89 8.83
C ILE A 119 12.11 19.82 7.63
N ILE A 120 11.45 20.97 7.65
CA ILE A 120 11.46 21.92 6.53
C ILE A 120 12.87 22.47 6.31
N SER A 121 13.60 22.78 7.38
CA SER A 121 14.94 23.38 7.32
C SER A 121 15.99 22.51 6.61
N HIS A 122 15.78 21.18 6.58
CA HIS A 122 16.70 20.25 5.93
C HIS A 122 16.30 19.87 4.51
N LYS A 123 15.21 20.44 3.97
CA LYS A 123 14.75 20.17 2.61
C LYS A 123 15.55 20.99 1.60
N LYS A 124 16.29 20.29 0.74
CA LYS A 124 17.21 20.88 -0.25
C LYS A 124 16.97 20.41 -1.67
N LYS A 125 16.24 19.30 -1.85
CA LYS A 125 16.02 18.66 -3.14
C LYS A 125 14.53 18.58 -3.43
N MET A 126 14.19 18.63 -4.71
CA MET A 126 12.81 18.68 -5.19
C MET A 126 12.06 17.37 -4.89
N ALA A 127 12.30 16.32 -5.68
CA ALA A 127 11.57 15.07 -5.57
C ALA A 127 12.48 13.83 -5.61
N LEU A 128 12.04 12.76 -4.96
CA LEU A 128 12.69 11.46 -4.93
C LEU A 128 11.77 10.39 -5.53
N TRP A 129 12.33 9.49 -6.34
CA TRP A 129 11.60 8.32 -6.80
C TRP A 129 12.47 7.07 -6.89
N GLY A 130 12.08 6.03 -6.16
CA GLY A 130 12.66 4.69 -6.23
C GLY A 130 11.75 3.75 -6.99
N VAL A 131 12.19 3.22 -8.13
CA VAL A 131 11.37 2.29 -8.93
C VAL A 131 12.23 1.27 -9.68
N SER A 132 11.77 0.01 -9.65
CA SER A 132 12.41 -1.13 -10.34
C SER A 132 11.46 -1.89 -11.27
N HIS A 133 10.20 -1.46 -11.41
CA HIS A 133 9.20 -2.08 -12.28
C HIS A 133 8.67 -1.07 -13.31
N CYS A 134 9.39 -0.84 -14.41
CA CYS A 134 9.06 0.21 -15.40
C CYS A 134 8.13 -0.23 -16.54
N GLY A 135 7.62 -1.45 -16.52
CA GLY A 135 6.77 -1.96 -17.59
C GLY A 135 6.34 -3.40 -17.34
N GLY A 136 5.66 -3.99 -18.32
CA GLY A 136 5.05 -5.32 -18.20
C GLY A 136 3.56 -5.29 -17.87
N SER A 137 3.04 -4.16 -17.36
CA SER A 137 1.61 -3.89 -17.18
C SER A 137 1.23 -2.53 -17.80
N ILE A 138 -0.07 -2.30 -18.01
CA ILE A 138 -0.59 -1.03 -18.54
C ILE A 138 -0.32 0.09 -17.53
N GLY A 139 -0.62 -0.15 -16.24
CA GLY A 139 -0.33 0.78 -15.15
C GLY A 139 1.15 1.17 -15.06
N ALA A 140 2.07 0.21 -15.11
CA ALA A 140 3.50 0.49 -15.05
C ALA A 140 3.99 1.36 -16.22
N ASN A 141 3.46 1.12 -17.43
CA ASN A 141 3.79 1.93 -18.61
C ASN A 141 3.25 3.37 -18.47
N LYS A 142 1.98 3.53 -18.08
CA LYS A 142 1.35 4.85 -17.87
C LYS A 142 2.05 5.66 -16.77
N ARG A 143 2.48 5.00 -15.70
CA ARG A 143 3.29 5.63 -14.64
C ARG A 143 4.58 6.23 -15.20
N MET A 144 5.29 5.47 -16.04
CA MET A 144 6.54 5.95 -16.65
C MET A 144 6.29 7.10 -17.64
N GLU A 145 5.18 7.06 -18.39
CA GLU A 145 4.76 8.17 -19.26
C GLU A 145 4.50 9.45 -18.46
N TYR A 146 3.75 9.34 -17.35
CA TYR A 146 3.45 10.46 -16.47
C TYR A 146 4.72 11.05 -15.85
N TYR A 147 5.62 10.20 -15.35
CA TYR A 147 6.93 10.62 -14.84
C TYR A 147 7.76 11.36 -15.91
N LYS A 148 7.85 10.81 -17.13
CA LYS A 148 8.59 11.45 -18.23
C LYS A 148 8.02 12.83 -18.55
N ALA A 149 6.69 12.98 -18.52
CA ALA A 149 6.04 14.28 -18.72
C ALA A 149 6.38 15.29 -17.61
N LEU A 150 6.47 14.86 -16.34
CA LEU A 150 6.93 15.72 -15.24
C LEU A 150 8.36 16.21 -15.44
N VAL A 151 9.28 15.31 -15.80
CA VAL A 151 10.68 15.67 -16.07
C VAL A 151 10.80 16.57 -17.29
N ALA A 152 10.04 16.29 -18.36
CA ALA A 152 10.00 17.14 -19.55
C ALA A 152 9.44 18.54 -19.27
N ALA A 153 8.57 18.68 -18.27
CA ALA A 153 8.08 19.98 -17.77
C ALA A 153 9.10 20.71 -16.87
N GLY A 154 10.31 20.16 -16.68
CA GLY A 154 11.39 20.80 -15.94
C GLY A 154 11.42 20.48 -14.45
N LEU A 155 10.72 19.43 -13.99
CA LEU A 155 10.79 19.01 -12.60
C LEU A 155 12.07 18.19 -12.34
N GLU A 156 12.87 18.63 -11.37
CA GLU A 156 14.05 17.87 -10.93
C GLU A 156 13.61 16.68 -10.07
N VAL A 157 14.07 15.48 -10.43
CA VAL A 157 13.77 14.26 -9.68
C VAL A 157 15.02 13.42 -9.53
N THR A 158 15.40 13.14 -8.29
CA THR A 158 16.42 12.13 -8.01
C THR A 158 15.77 10.76 -8.18
N ALA A 159 16.25 10.00 -9.16
CA ALA A 159 15.68 8.72 -9.54
C ALA A 159 16.67 7.58 -9.29
N TYR A 160 16.19 6.47 -8.74
CA TYR A 160 17.02 5.28 -8.46
C TYR A 160 16.23 3.98 -8.62
N GLY A 161 16.94 2.87 -8.80
CA GLY A 161 16.37 1.54 -9.03
C GLY A 161 16.48 1.05 -10.48
N GLY A 162 15.99 -0.16 -10.72
CA GLY A 162 16.23 -0.91 -11.96
C GLY A 162 15.67 -0.27 -13.23
N CYS A 163 14.84 0.77 -13.11
CA CYS A 163 14.27 1.50 -14.23
C CYS A 163 15.20 2.57 -14.82
N PHE A 164 16.27 2.94 -14.12
CA PHE A 164 17.17 4.02 -14.52
C PHE A 164 18.60 3.49 -14.67
N PRO A 165 19.08 3.28 -15.93
CA PRO A 165 20.43 2.80 -16.18
C PRO A 165 21.49 3.65 -15.48
N GLY A 166 22.39 2.99 -14.74
CA GLY A 166 23.48 3.65 -14.01
C GLY A 166 23.09 4.33 -12.68
N SER A 167 21.82 4.22 -12.25
CA SER A 167 21.38 4.73 -10.94
C SER A 167 21.75 3.79 -9.78
N GLU A 168 21.74 4.32 -8.55
CA GLU A 168 21.88 3.51 -7.34
C GLU A 168 20.74 2.46 -7.26
N ASN A 169 21.02 1.28 -6.70
CA ASN A 169 19.96 0.32 -6.40
C ASN A 169 19.06 0.86 -5.29
N ILE A 170 17.80 0.40 -5.25
CA ILE A 170 16.90 0.66 -4.12
C ILE A 170 17.51 0.02 -2.84
N PRO A 171 17.81 0.80 -1.78
CA PRO A 171 18.28 0.25 -0.50
C PRO A 171 17.44 -0.93 0.04
N ARG A 172 18.11 -1.85 0.75
CA ARG A 172 17.48 -2.96 1.49
C ARG A 172 17.83 -2.85 2.99
N PRO A 173 16.93 -3.23 3.92
CA PRO A 173 15.66 -3.93 3.71
C PRO A 173 14.50 -3.00 3.29
N PHE A 174 13.46 -3.63 2.74
CA PHE A 174 12.19 -3.04 2.39
C PHE A 174 11.17 -3.46 3.47
N PRO A 175 10.33 -2.56 4.01
CA PRO A 175 10.18 -1.15 3.67
C PRO A 175 11.35 -0.26 4.14
N MET A 176 11.55 0.88 3.47
CA MET A 176 12.78 1.66 3.55
C MET A 176 12.65 2.82 4.55
N LEU A 177 13.46 2.82 5.61
CA LEU A 177 13.82 4.06 6.29
C LEU A 177 15.08 4.61 5.62
N PHE A 178 14.93 5.76 4.97
CA PHE A 178 16.00 6.32 4.18
C PHE A 178 17.09 6.95 5.05
N GLU A 179 18.32 6.84 4.57
CA GLU A 179 19.45 7.62 5.08
C GLU A 179 19.19 9.13 4.95
N PRO A 180 19.86 9.98 5.76
CA PRO A 180 19.65 11.43 5.76
C PRO A 180 19.72 12.07 4.36
N LYS A 181 20.62 11.61 3.48
CA LYS A 181 20.80 12.16 2.11
C LYS A 181 19.53 12.11 1.25
N TRP A 182 18.64 11.16 1.51
CA TRP A 182 17.39 10.99 0.78
C TRP A 182 16.24 11.75 1.45
N LYS A 183 16.27 11.93 2.76
CA LYS A 183 15.29 12.75 3.49
C LYS A 183 15.40 14.25 3.19
N GLU A 184 16.48 14.67 2.53
CA GLU A 184 16.64 16.05 2.02
C GLU A 184 15.64 16.41 0.91
N HIS A 185 14.89 15.46 0.34
CA HIS A 185 13.87 15.74 -0.67
C HIS A 185 12.57 16.25 -0.03
N LYS A 186 11.88 17.19 -0.68
CA LYS A 186 10.54 17.65 -0.27
C LYS A 186 9.47 16.59 -0.58
N PHE A 187 9.52 16.05 -1.80
CA PHE A 187 8.50 15.15 -2.32
C PHE A 187 9.03 13.73 -2.52
N TYR A 188 8.17 12.74 -2.28
CA TYR A 188 8.38 11.37 -2.75
C TYR A 188 7.27 11.00 -3.73
N PHE A 189 7.63 10.41 -4.87
CA PHE A 189 6.65 9.94 -5.84
C PHE A 189 6.08 8.59 -5.39
N ALA A 190 4.93 8.65 -4.72
CA ALA A 190 4.14 7.50 -4.32
C ALA A 190 3.30 6.98 -5.50
N PHE A 191 3.99 6.61 -6.58
CA PHE A 191 3.37 6.18 -7.83
C PHE A 191 3.27 4.67 -7.89
N GLU A 192 2.05 4.15 -7.87
CA GLU A 192 1.80 2.70 -7.88
C GLU A 192 2.01 2.06 -9.24
N ASN A 193 2.31 0.76 -9.25
CA ASN A 193 2.53 0.01 -10.49
C ASN A 193 1.22 -0.34 -11.24
N ALA A 194 0.06 0.03 -10.68
CA ALA A 194 -1.26 -0.13 -11.26
C ALA A 194 -2.08 1.16 -11.05
N ILE A 195 -3.03 1.43 -11.95
CA ILE A 195 -3.88 2.65 -11.93
C ILE A 195 -5.35 2.29 -11.73
N HIS A 196 -6.04 3.07 -10.91
CA HIS A 196 -7.45 2.95 -10.52
C HIS A 196 -7.84 1.58 -9.91
N CYS A 197 -6.86 0.85 -9.37
CA CYS A 197 -7.10 -0.27 -8.49
C CYS A 197 -7.50 0.28 -7.12
N ARG A 198 -8.75 0.00 -6.73
CA ARG A 198 -9.34 0.55 -5.50
C ARG A 198 -8.54 0.09 -4.29
N ASP A 199 -8.29 0.99 -3.34
CA ASP A 199 -7.54 0.73 -2.10
C ASP A 199 -6.03 0.43 -2.27
N TYR A 200 -5.50 0.41 -3.50
CA TYR A 200 -4.11 0.03 -3.73
C TYR A 200 -3.15 1.17 -3.35
N ILE A 201 -2.84 1.27 -2.06
CA ILE A 201 -1.95 2.25 -1.45
C ILE A 201 -0.87 1.50 -0.66
N THR A 202 0.36 1.54 -1.14
CA THR A 202 1.42 0.64 -0.67
C THR A 202 2.43 1.33 0.24
N GLU A 203 3.57 0.68 0.49
CA GLU A 203 4.70 1.25 1.25
C GLU A 203 5.20 2.57 0.68
N LYS A 204 4.96 2.84 -0.62
CA LYS A 204 5.40 4.08 -1.28
C LYS A 204 4.79 5.31 -0.63
N PHE A 205 3.53 5.22 -0.23
CA PHE A 205 2.83 6.27 0.49
C PHE A 205 3.24 6.32 1.96
N TRP A 206 3.20 5.17 2.64
CA TRP A 206 3.38 5.10 4.08
C TRP A 206 4.83 5.20 4.51
N ASP A 207 5.64 4.22 4.09
CA ASP A 207 7.02 4.06 4.54
C ASP A 207 7.94 5.02 3.80
N ASN A 208 7.92 4.98 2.46
CA ASN A 208 8.88 5.72 1.66
C ASN A 208 8.61 7.24 1.70
N ALA A 209 7.36 7.68 1.89
CA ALA A 209 7.04 9.10 1.99
C ALA A 209 6.82 9.56 3.44
N LEU A 210 5.68 9.24 4.05
CA LEU A 210 5.27 9.84 5.33
C LEU A 210 6.26 9.56 6.47
N LYS A 211 6.74 8.32 6.62
CA LYS A 211 7.71 7.95 7.66
C LYS A 211 9.13 8.47 7.40
N ASN A 212 9.39 9.01 6.20
CA ASN A 212 10.67 9.62 5.81
C ASN A 212 10.58 11.14 5.68
N ASP A 213 9.61 11.76 6.34
CA ASP A 213 9.45 13.22 6.42
C ASP A 213 9.23 13.90 5.05
N MET A 214 8.72 13.17 4.07
CA MET A 214 8.42 13.67 2.71
C MET A 214 6.93 13.74 2.47
N VAL A 215 6.52 14.68 1.61
CA VAL A 215 5.13 14.75 1.14
C VAL A 215 4.94 13.77 -0.03
N PRO A 216 4.05 12.77 0.08
CA PRO A 216 3.73 11.89 -1.03
C PRO A 216 3.01 12.65 -2.15
N VAL A 217 3.54 12.52 -3.38
CA VAL A 217 2.84 12.85 -4.62
C VAL A 217 2.25 11.55 -5.16
N VAL A 218 0.92 11.48 -5.24
CA VAL A 218 0.18 10.22 -5.40
C VAL A 218 -0.33 10.05 -6.82
N TRP A 219 -0.03 8.89 -7.39
CA TRP A 219 -0.52 8.45 -8.71
C TRP A 219 -0.86 6.96 -8.63
N GLY A 220 -2.00 6.56 -9.19
CA GLY A 220 -2.46 5.17 -9.19
C GLY A 220 -3.83 5.04 -8.52
N PRO A 221 -3.93 5.02 -7.18
CA PRO A 221 -5.21 4.98 -6.47
C PRO A 221 -6.03 6.24 -6.75
N THR A 222 -7.34 6.18 -6.50
CA THR A 222 -8.19 7.38 -6.62
C THR A 222 -7.94 8.33 -5.46
N LYS A 223 -8.20 9.62 -5.66
CA LYS A 223 -8.12 10.60 -4.57
C LYS A 223 -9.03 10.25 -3.40
N GLU A 224 -10.20 9.69 -3.66
CA GLU A 224 -11.14 9.24 -2.64
C GLU A 224 -10.56 8.11 -1.78
N ASP A 225 -9.93 7.11 -2.40
CA ASP A 225 -9.26 6.02 -1.67
C ASP A 225 -8.18 6.58 -0.75
N VAL A 226 -7.37 7.53 -1.23
CA VAL A 226 -6.30 8.12 -0.43
C VAL A 226 -6.86 8.98 0.70
N LEU A 227 -7.88 9.81 0.44
CA LEU A 227 -8.55 10.62 1.47
C LEU A 227 -9.19 9.74 2.56
N SER A 228 -9.67 8.55 2.22
CA SER A 228 -10.28 7.64 3.19
C SER A 228 -9.32 7.12 4.26
N VAL A 229 -8.00 7.10 3.98
CA VAL A 229 -6.99 6.53 4.88
C VAL A 229 -5.91 7.50 5.32
N ALA A 230 -5.60 8.53 4.54
CA ALA A 230 -4.48 9.42 4.81
C ALA A 230 -4.74 10.38 5.99
N PRO A 231 -3.69 10.88 6.67
CA PRO A 231 -3.82 12.12 7.43
C PRO A 231 -4.33 13.26 6.53
N LEU A 232 -5.24 14.09 7.04
CA LEU A 232 -5.79 15.21 6.27
C LEU A 232 -4.68 16.16 5.81
N ASP A 233 -4.79 16.62 4.56
CA ASP A 233 -3.85 17.55 3.94
C ASP A 233 -2.38 17.06 3.94
N SER A 234 -2.13 15.75 3.96
CA SER A 234 -0.76 15.19 4.01
C SER A 234 -0.15 14.78 2.67
N PHE A 235 -0.87 14.94 1.56
CA PHE A 235 -0.45 14.43 0.25
C PHE A 235 -0.91 15.35 -0.89
N ILE A 236 -0.26 15.21 -2.04
CA ILE A 236 -0.59 15.88 -3.28
C ILE A 236 -1.10 14.83 -4.27
N HIS A 237 -2.34 14.96 -4.75
CA HIS A 237 -2.88 14.02 -5.72
C HIS A 237 -2.65 14.51 -7.15
N THR A 238 -2.27 13.60 -8.05
CA THR A 238 -2.07 13.94 -9.47
C THR A 238 -3.36 14.40 -10.16
N ASP A 239 -4.51 13.79 -9.83
CA ASP A 239 -5.83 14.17 -10.37
C ASP A 239 -6.30 15.60 -9.99
N ASP A 240 -5.59 16.30 -9.09
CA ASP A 240 -5.90 17.71 -8.77
C ASP A 240 -5.37 18.70 -9.82
N PHE A 241 -4.68 18.21 -10.85
CA PHE A 241 -4.03 19.03 -11.87
C PHE A 241 -4.45 18.61 -13.27
N ASP A 242 -4.74 19.59 -14.12
CA ASP A 242 -5.13 19.36 -15.52
C ASP A 242 -4.03 18.68 -16.36
N SER A 243 -2.77 18.73 -15.92
CA SER A 243 -1.64 18.11 -16.61
C SER A 243 -0.43 17.90 -15.69
N PRO A 244 0.51 17.00 -16.07
CA PRO A 244 1.80 16.86 -15.40
C PRO A 244 2.57 18.18 -15.30
N ALA A 245 2.48 19.06 -16.31
CA ALA A 245 3.14 20.36 -16.29
C ALA A 245 2.59 21.27 -15.18
N LYS A 246 1.27 21.24 -14.96
CA LYS A 246 0.64 22.00 -13.86
C LYS A 246 1.01 21.46 -12.48
N LEU A 247 1.14 20.14 -12.35
CA LEU A 247 1.70 19.56 -11.13
C LEU A 247 3.16 20.00 -10.94
N ALA A 248 3.99 19.96 -11.98
CA ALA A 248 5.39 20.41 -11.89
C ALA A 248 5.51 21.89 -11.46
N GLU A 249 4.71 22.79 -12.05
CA GLU A 249 4.62 24.19 -11.64
C GLU A 249 4.24 24.32 -10.15
N TYR A 250 3.28 23.53 -9.67
CA TYR A 250 2.84 23.55 -8.28
C TYR A 250 3.92 23.05 -7.31
N LEU A 251 4.62 21.97 -7.64
CA LEU A 251 5.72 21.46 -6.82
C LEU A 251 6.88 22.47 -6.75
N GLN A 252 7.21 23.13 -7.85
CA GLN A 252 8.20 24.21 -7.89
C GLN A 252 7.76 25.45 -7.12
N PHE A 253 6.46 25.74 -7.07
CA PHE A 253 5.91 26.78 -6.20
C PHE A 253 6.11 26.42 -4.73
N LEU A 254 5.74 25.22 -4.31
CA LEU A 254 5.93 24.76 -2.92
C LEU A 254 7.41 24.70 -2.52
N ASP A 255 8.31 24.37 -3.45
CA ASP A 255 9.75 24.36 -3.20
C ASP A 255 10.27 25.74 -2.76
N LYS A 256 9.69 26.81 -3.33
CA LYS A 256 10.06 28.21 -3.05
C LYS A 256 9.24 28.87 -1.94
N ASN A 257 8.24 28.17 -1.39
CA ASN A 257 7.29 28.74 -0.42
C ASN A 257 7.10 27.78 0.77
N ASP A 258 7.98 27.91 1.76
CA ASP A 258 8.00 27.02 2.92
C ASP A 258 6.70 27.06 3.75
N ASP A 259 6.02 28.20 3.83
CA ASP A 259 4.72 28.32 4.53
C ASP A 259 3.62 27.51 3.84
N GLU A 260 3.63 27.43 2.51
CA GLU A 260 2.69 26.63 1.73
C GLU A 260 3.04 25.14 1.82
N TYR A 261 4.32 24.81 1.74
CA TYR A 261 4.81 23.44 1.94
C TYR A 261 4.53 22.92 3.36
N ARG A 262 4.64 23.78 4.38
CA ARG A 262 4.36 23.46 5.78
C ARG A 262 2.94 22.94 6.00
N LYS A 263 1.97 23.39 5.19
CA LYS A 263 0.57 22.95 5.32
C LYS A 263 0.43 21.43 5.24
N TYR A 264 1.34 20.76 4.51
CA TYR A 264 1.37 19.30 4.38
C TYR A 264 1.83 18.54 5.63
N PHE A 265 2.32 19.26 6.64
CA PHE A 265 2.78 18.72 7.92
C PHE A 265 1.90 19.13 9.10
N ARG A 266 0.79 19.84 8.88
CA ARG A 266 -0.14 20.27 9.96
C ARG A 266 -0.61 19.13 10.85
N TRP A 267 -0.82 17.95 10.26
CA TRP A 267 -1.20 16.73 10.99
C TRP A 267 -0.15 16.29 12.02
N ARG A 268 1.08 16.81 11.96
CA ARG A 268 2.19 16.57 12.91
C ARG A 268 2.43 17.73 13.87
N GLU A 269 1.83 18.89 13.69
CA GLU A 269 2.08 20.06 14.53
C GLU A 269 1.48 19.91 15.95
N ASP A 270 0.30 19.29 16.04
CA ASP A 270 -0.38 19.00 17.31
C ASP A 270 0.14 17.69 17.93
N GLU A 271 0.89 17.79 19.02
CA GLU A 271 1.38 16.64 19.78
C GLU A 271 0.25 15.76 20.34
N THR A 272 -0.92 16.36 20.58
CA THR A 272 -2.12 15.69 21.08
C THR A 272 -2.98 15.09 19.96
N MET A 273 -2.52 15.14 18.71
CA MET A 273 -3.22 14.55 17.58
C MET A 273 -3.37 13.03 17.77
N THR A 274 -4.58 12.53 17.51
CA THR A 274 -4.95 11.11 17.57
C THR A 274 -5.60 10.69 16.26
N ASP A 275 -5.68 9.38 16.01
CA ASP A 275 -6.36 8.83 14.83
C ASP A 275 -7.83 9.28 14.77
N GLU A 276 -8.53 9.27 15.90
CA GLU A 276 -9.93 9.68 16.00
C GLU A 276 -10.13 11.17 15.68
N LYS A 277 -9.20 12.03 16.10
CA LYS A 277 -9.23 13.46 15.72
C LYS A 277 -9.06 13.62 14.22
N MET A 278 -8.12 12.92 13.60
CA MET A 278 -7.92 12.98 12.15
C MET A 278 -9.12 12.47 11.36
N ILE A 279 -9.78 11.40 11.85
CA ILE A 279 -11.03 10.90 11.27
C ILE A 279 -12.07 12.01 11.23
N ARG A 280 -12.32 12.66 12.39
CA ARG A 280 -13.32 13.74 12.50
C ARG A 280 -13.00 14.91 11.58
N MET A 281 -11.75 15.38 11.57
CA MET A 281 -11.32 16.49 10.70
C MET A 281 -11.55 16.17 9.21
N THR A 282 -11.27 14.93 8.80
CA THR A 282 -11.46 14.50 7.42
C THR A 282 -12.94 14.40 7.06
N GLN A 283 -13.76 13.83 7.96
CA GLN A 283 -15.21 13.75 7.79
C GLN A 283 -15.88 15.13 7.75
N GLU A 284 -15.41 16.09 8.54
CA GLU A 284 -15.91 17.47 8.53
C GLU A 284 -15.60 18.16 7.18
N LYS A 285 -14.40 17.96 6.63
CA LYS A 285 -14.00 18.55 5.34
C LYS A 285 -14.61 17.83 4.14
N TYR A 286 -14.78 16.51 4.24
CA TYR A 286 -15.28 15.64 3.17
C TYR A 286 -16.38 14.72 3.70
N PRO A 287 -17.60 15.23 3.92
CA PRO A 287 -18.69 14.49 4.57
C PRO A 287 -19.18 13.26 3.78
N ASN A 288 -18.88 13.20 2.48
CA ASN A 288 -19.25 12.09 1.62
C ASN A 288 -18.21 10.95 1.59
N ILE A 289 -17.04 11.15 2.18
CA ILE A 289 -15.98 10.14 2.21
C ILE A 289 -16.12 9.31 3.48
N THR A 290 -16.20 8.00 3.31
CA THR A 290 -16.07 7.08 4.44
C THR A 290 -14.61 7.00 4.84
N VAL A 291 -14.29 7.49 6.03
CA VAL A 291 -12.92 7.53 6.55
C VAL A 291 -12.66 6.29 7.40
N GLU A 292 -11.60 5.57 7.06
CA GLU A 292 -11.25 4.30 7.68
C GLU A 292 -10.54 4.51 9.03
N GLY A 293 -10.75 3.56 9.93
CA GLY A 293 -10.03 3.45 11.20
C GLY A 293 -8.83 2.50 11.11
N THR A 294 -8.43 1.98 12.26
CA THR A 294 -7.37 0.96 12.33
C THR A 294 -7.87 -0.36 11.72
N PRO A 295 -7.18 -0.93 10.72
CA PRO A 295 -7.61 -2.17 10.08
C PRO A 295 -7.46 -3.38 11.01
N ILE A 296 -8.31 -4.39 10.80
CA ILE A 296 -8.22 -5.68 11.50
C ILE A 296 -7.25 -6.59 10.73
N ASN A 297 -6.17 -7.01 11.40
CA ASN A 297 -5.23 -7.98 10.84
C ASN A 297 -5.78 -9.41 10.86
N LEU A 298 -5.15 -10.30 10.08
CA LEU A 298 -5.61 -11.67 9.91
C LEU A 298 -5.60 -12.47 11.22
N CYS A 299 -4.57 -12.33 12.04
CA CYS A 299 -4.52 -13.07 13.30
C CYS A 299 -5.65 -12.68 14.25
N LYS A 300 -5.89 -11.38 14.41
CA LYS A 300 -7.00 -10.86 15.21
C LYS A 300 -8.34 -11.34 14.66
N ARG A 301 -8.52 -11.30 13.33
CA ARG A 301 -9.71 -11.84 12.68
C ARG A 301 -9.93 -13.32 13.00
N LEU A 302 -8.87 -14.13 12.95
CA LEU A 302 -8.90 -15.57 13.24
C LEU A 302 -9.24 -15.88 14.71
N ILE A 303 -8.81 -15.02 15.64
CA ILE A 303 -9.14 -15.15 17.07
C ILE A 303 -10.61 -14.73 17.33
N GLU A 304 -11.07 -13.67 16.69
CA GLU A 304 -12.41 -13.10 16.92
C GLU A 304 -13.53 -13.86 16.21
N ASN A 305 -13.25 -14.48 15.05
CA ASN A 305 -14.24 -15.18 14.26
C ASN A 305 -13.63 -16.39 13.56
N GLN A 306 -14.19 -17.58 13.77
CA GLN A 306 -13.79 -18.80 13.05
C GLN A 306 -14.89 -19.32 12.11
N GLU A 307 -15.93 -18.53 11.86
CA GLU A 307 -16.99 -18.89 10.91
C GLU A 307 -16.40 -19.11 9.52
N THR A 308 -16.65 -20.30 9.00
CA THR A 308 -16.22 -20.69 7.65
C THR A 308 -17.31 -20.30 6.67
N LYS A 309 -17.03 -19.28 5.84
CA LYS A 309 -17.77 -19.05 4.59
C LYS A 309 -17.07 -19.76 3.44
N ILE A 310 -17.73 -19.87 2.29
CA ILE A 310 -17.13 -20.41 1.07
C ILE A 310 -17.12 -19.30 0.03
N ILE A 311 -15.97 -19.08 -0.60
CA ILE A 311 -15.85 -18.17 -1.74
C ILE A 311 -16.04 -19.01 -3.01
N ASP A 312 -17.13 -18.76 -3.72
CA ASP A 312 -17.48 -19.52 -4.92
C ASP A 312 -16.47 -19.31 -6.06
N SER A 313 -16.01 -18.07 -6.25
CA SER A 313 -14.98 -17.74 -7.24
C SER A 313 -14.18 -16.51 -6.81
N LEU A 314 -12.89 -16.71 -6.54
CA LEU A 314 -11.97 -15.59 -6.29
C LEU A 314 -11.76 -14.76 -7.55
N ASN A 315 -11.77 -15.41 -8.72
CA ASN A 315 -11.64 -14.71 -9.98
C ASN A 315 -12.80 -13.71 -10.15
N ALA A 316 -14.04 -14.13 -9.88
CA ALA A 316 -15.18 -13.23 -9.93
C ALA A 316 -15.11 -12.10 -8.89
N GLN A 317 -14.72 -12.40 -7.65
CA GLN A 317 -14.72 -11.41 -6.56
C GLN A 317 -13.54 -10.44 -6.59
N PHE A 318 -12.35 -10.89 -6.98
CA PHE A 318 -11.10 -10.13 -6.87
C PHE A 318 -10.57 -9.61 -8.21
N ILE A 319 -10.75 -10.37 -9.30
CA ILE A 319 -10.20 -10.02 -10.62
C ILE A 319 -11.24 -9.33 -11.48
N LEU A 320 -12.38 -9.97 -11.72
CA LEU A 320 -13.41 -9.46 -12.63
C LEU A 320 -14.14 -8.24 -12.09
N SER A 321 -14.24 -8.11 -10.76
CA SER A 321 -14.94 -7.00 -10.10
C SER A 321 -14.32 -5.63 -10.38
N GLU A 322 -13.02 -5.58 -10.70
CA GLU A 322 -12.28 -4.35 -10.97
C GLU A 322 -11.62 -4.31 -12.35
N GLN A 323 -11.85 -5.34 -13.18
CA GLN A 323 -11.16 -5.54 -14.45
C GLN A 323 -11.16 -4.33 -15.40
N ASP A 324 -12.27 -3.60 -15.47
CA ASP A 324 -12.41 -2.47 -16.39
C ASP A 324 -11.79 -1.17 -15.85
N LYS A 325 -11.48 -1.13 -14.54
CA LYS A 325 -10.97 0.05 -13.86
C LYS A 325 -9.49 -0.09 -13.50
N CYS A 326 -9.09 -1.22 -12.92
CA CYS A 326 -7.74 -1.51 -12.46
C CYS A 326 -6.82 -1.95 -13.63
N LEU A 327 -5.85 -1.10 -14.00
CA LEU A 327 -4.97 -1.29 -15.17
C LEU A 327 -3.47 -1.31 -14.84
#